data_AF-A0A2G2HA47-F1
#
_entry.id   AF-A0A2G2HA47-F1
#
_cell.length_a   1.000
_cell.length_b   1.000
_cell.length_c   1.000
_cell.angle_alpha   90.00
_cell.angle_beta   90.00
_cell.angle_gamma   90.00
#
_symmetry.space_group_name_H-M   'P 1'
#
loop_
_entity.id
_entity.type
_entity.pdbx_description
1 polymer ?
#
loop_
_entity_poly.entity_id
_entity_poly.type
_entity_poly.pdbx_seq_one_letter_code
_entity_poly.pdbx_strand_id
1 'polypeptide(L)'
;MEIKKNTIEYVAYIVKKAKRKNEPKPIIFLGAGASVTAGIPLTDAIVADVKKKHKDNPVIKGMIDSGETNYYKIMGALESDDRKDLFYEYITDDKVKINVTKTFIWHNF
;
A
#
# COMPACT_ATOMS: atom_id res chain seq x y z
N MET A 1 5.01 31.20 -14.09
CA MET A 1 5.34 30.74 -12.73
C MET A 1 4.22 29.81 -12.28
N GLU A 2 4.50 28.53 -12.11
CA GLU A 2 3.49 27.52 -11.80
C GLU A 2 3.15 27.55 -10.30
N ILE A 3 1.87 27.71 -9.96
CA ILE A 3 1.41 27.73 -8.56
C ILE A 3 1.38 26.29 -8.05
N LYS A 4 2.39 25.91 -7.25
CA LYS A 4 2.46 24.59 -6.61
C LYS A 4 1.48 24.47 -5.44
N LYS A 5 0.43 23.67 -5.62
CA LYS A 5 -0.59 23.34 -4.61
C LYS A 5 -0.39 21.98 -3.95
N ASN A 6 0.75 21.32 -4.20
CA ASN A 6 1.08 19.97 -3.73
C ASN A 6 1.97 19.97 -2.48
N THR A 7 2.03 21.07 -1.73
CA THR A 7 2.88 21.18 -0.53
C THR A 7 2.10 20.91 0.75
N ILE A 8 2.82 20.56 1.82
CA ILE A 8 2.24 20.32 3.15
C ILE A 8 1.58 21.59 3.68
N GLU A 9 2.18 22.75 3.43
CA GLU A 9 1.66 24.05 3.85
C GLU A 9 0.30 24.34 3.20
N TYR A 10 0.12 23.93 1.94
CA TYR A 10 -1.15 24.09 1.24
C TYR A 10 -2.23 23.17 1.81
N VAL A 11 -1.89 21.93 2.16
CA VAL A 11 -2.81 21.01 2.86
C VAL A 11 -3.20 21.59 4.23
N ALA A 12 -2.24 22.07 5.01
CA ALA A 12 -2.48 22.71 6.30
C ALA A 12 -3.37 23.96 6.17
N TYR A 13 -3.18 24.75 5.11
CA TYR A 13 -4.04 25.90 4.79
C TYR A 13 -5.49 25.48 4.53
N ILE A 14 -5.72 24.43 3.73
CA ILE A 14 -7.07 23.90 3.45
C ILE A 14 -7.77 23.47 4.75
N VAL A 15 -7.07 22.70 5.60
CA VAL A 15 -7.62 22.24 6.89
C VAL A 15 -7.99 23.42 7.80
N LYS A 16 -7.10 24.42 7.91
CA LYS A 16 -7.34 25.63 8.71
C LYS A 16 -8.50 26.45 8.15
N LYS A 17 -8.63 26.54 6.82
CA LYS A 17 -9.70 27.27 6.15
C LYS A 17 -11.07 26.65 6.43
N ALA A 18 -11.20 25.32 6.31
CA ALA A 18 -12.45 24.62 6.61
C ALA A 18 -12.89 24.85 8.07
N LYS A 19 -11.93 24.77 9.01
CA LYS A 19 -12.18 25.08 10.43
C LYS A 19 -12.69 26.50 10.65
N ARG A 20 -12.05 27.51 10.03
CA ARG A 20 -12.47 28.93 10.17
C ARG A 20 -13.87 29.18 9.61
N LYS A 21 -14.24 28.49 8.54
CA LYS A 21 -15.53 28.67 7.86
C LYS A 21 -16.66 27.81 8.43
N ASN A 22 -16.37 27.02 9.46
CA ASN A 22 -17.30 26.01 9.98
C ASN A 22 -17.81 25.04 8.89
N GLU A 23 -16.96 24.76 7.90
CA GLU A 23 -17.23 23.81 6.82
C GLU A 23 -16.83 22.39 7.25
N PRO A 24 -17.40 21.33 6.65
CA PRO A 24 -16.93 19.96 6.86
C PRO A 24 -15.42 19.84 6.66
N LYS A 25 -14.77 19.06 7.52
CA LYS A 25 -13.33 18.80 7.41
C LYS A 25 -13.04 18.13 6.07
N PRO A 26 -11.91 18.47 5.41
CA PRO A 26 -11.53 17.83 4.16
C PRO A 26 -11.34 16.32 4.37
N ILE A 27 -11.85 15.54 3.42
CA ILE A 27 -11.61 14.09 3.37
C ILE A 27 -10.24 13.89 2.73
N ILE A 28 -9.36 13.17 3.42
CA ILE A 28 -8.01 12.83 2.93
C ILE A 28 -8.02 11.34 2.59
N PHE A 29 -7.79 11.03 1.31
CA PHE A 29 -7.59 9.66 0.85
C PHE A 29 -6.13 9.29 1.02
N LEU A 30 -5.89 8.18 1.72
CA LEU A 30 -4.55 7.63 1.95
C LEU A 30 -4.41 6.36 1.11
N GLY A 31 -3.33 6.29 0.31
CA GLY A 31 -2.95 5.07 -0.40
C GLY A 31 -2.03 4.17 0.43
N ALA A 32 -1.59 3.05 -0.16
CA ALA A 32 -0.70 2.07 0.49
C ALA A 32 0.61 2.69 1.04
N GLY A 33 1.07 3.82 0.47
CA GLY A 33 2.23 4.57 0.99
C GLY A 33 2.09 5.04 2.44
N ALA A 34 0.87 5.26 2.94
CA ALA A 34 0.66 5.58 4.35
C ALA A 34 1.04 4.40 5.27
N SER A 35 0.84 3.17 4.81
CA SER A 35 1.11 1.94 5.57
C SER A 35 2.58 1.54 5.60
N VAL A 36 3.43 2.10 4.72
CA VAL A 36 4.89 1.85 4.72
C VAL A 36 5.53 2.31 6.02
N THR A 37 5.09 3.45 6.55
CA THR A 37 5.57 3.96 7.85
C THR A 37 5.13 3.08 9.02
N ALA A 38 4.08 2.27 8.83
CA ALA A 38 3.62 1.25 9.76
C ALA A 38 4.31 -0.11 9.54
N GLY A 39 5.29 -0.20 8.62
CA GLY A 39 6.06 -1.41 8.33
C GLY A 39 5.42 -2.36 7.30
N ILE A 40 4.27 -2.02 6.72
CA ILE A 40 3.63 -2.83 5.66
C ILE A 40 4.25 -2.48 4.30
N PRO A 41 4.74 -3.47 3.53
CA PRO A 41 5.41 -3.21 2.26
C PRO A 41 4.47 -2.69 1.16
N LEU A 42 5.05 -1.98 0.19
CA LEU A 42 4.38 -1.64 -1.07
C LEU A 42 4.26 -2.84 -2.00
N THR A 43 3.39 -2.74 -3.00
CA THR A 43 3.16 -3.78 -4.01
C THR A 43 4.43 -4.30 -4.66
N ASP A 44 5.37 -3.40 -4.98
CA ASP A 44 6.61 -3.77 -5.66
C ASP A 44 7.53 -4.60 -4.75
N ALA A 45 7.55 -4.28 -3.44
CA ALA A 45 8.28 -5.06 -2.45
C ALA A 45 7.63 -6.44 -2.26
N ILE A 46 6.29 -6.50 -2.21
CA ILE A 46 5.56 -7.77 -2.13
C ILE A 46 5.88 -8.65 -3.36
N VAL A 47 5.89 -8.07 -4.55
CA VAL A 47 6.26 -8.76 -5.79
C VAL A 47 7.69 -9.32 -5.71
N ALA A 48 8.64 -8.53 -5.22
CA ALA A 48 10.02 -8.97 -5.05
C ALA A 48 10.13 -10.15 -4.05
N ASP A 49 9.40 -10.07 -2.93
CA ASP A 49 9.39 -11.12 -1.91
C ASP A 49 8.78 -12.41 -2.43
N VAL A 50 7.67 -12.35 -3.17
CA VAL A 50 7.06 -13.52 -3.80
C VAL A 50 8.02 -14.18 -4.78
N LYS A 51 8.65 -13.40 -5.67
CA LYS A 51 9.63 -13.93 -6.62
C LYS A 51 10.81 -14.59 -5.92
N LYS A 52 11.25 -14.04 -4.79
CA LYS A 52 12.36 -14.59 -4.00
C LYS A 52 11.97 -15.89 -3.29
N LYS A 53 10.81 -15.93 -2.63
CA LYS A 53 10.33 -17.06 -1.82
C LYS A 53 9.89 -18.25 -2.68
N HIS A 54 9.29 -17.98 -3.84
CA HIS A 54 8.70 -19.00 -4.71
C HIS A 54 9.45 -19.16 -6.03
N LYS A 55 10.76 -18.83 -6.08
CA LYS A 55 11.59 -18.94 -7.30
C LYS A 55 11.62 -20.35 -7.92
N ASP A 56 11.37 -21.38 -7.12
CA ASP A 56 11.37 -22.79 -7.53
C ASP A 56 9.98 -23.25 -7.99
N ASN A 57 8.92 -22.44 -7.81
CA ASN A 57 7.61 -22.68 -8.40
C ASN A 57 7.70 -22.45 -9.93
N PRO A 58 7.37 -23.43 -10.77
CA PRO A 58 7.50 -23.30 -12.23
C PRO A 58 6.73 -22.13 -12.85
N VAL A 59 5.55 -21.80 -12.30
CA VAL A 59 4.73 -20.67 -12.77
C VAL A 59 5.41 -19.35 -12.44
N ILE A 60 5.87 -19.20 -11.19
CA ILE A 60 6.57 -17.99 -10.74
C ILE A 60 7.90 -17.83 -11.48
N LYS A 61 8.64 -18.92 -11.71
CA LYS A 61 9.86 -18.90 -12.51
C LYS A 61 9.60 -18.38 -13.93
N GLY A 62 8.56 -18.86 -14.60
CA GLY A 62 8.16 -18.33 -15.91
C GLY A 62 7.78 -16.83 -15.87
N MET A 63 7.19 -16.36 -14.77
CA MET A 63 6.92 -14.94 -14.57
C MET A 63 8.19 -14.11 -14.29
N ILE A 64 9.18 -14.67 -13.60
CA ILE A 64 10.49 -14.04 -13.40
C ILE A 64 11.20 -13.88 -14.75
N ASP A 65 11.26 -14.95 -15.53
CA ASP A 65 11.95 -14.98 -16.82
C ASP A 65 11.30 -14.03 -17.85
N SER A 66 9.98 -13.87 -17.80
CA SER A 66 9.24 -12.91 -18.64
C SER A 66 9.29 -11.47 -18.15
N GLY A 67 9.87 -11.20 -16.97
CA GLY A 67 9.95 -9.87 -16.39
C GLY A 67 8.62 -9.33 -15.87
N GLU A 68 7.61 -10.18 -15.63
CA GLU A 68 6.28 -9.77 -15.15
C GLU A 68 6.40 -9.10 -13.77
N THR A 69 5.77 -7.93 -13.59
CA THR A 69 5.77 -7.17 -12.33
C THR A 69 4.37 -6.85 -11.83
N ASN A 70 3.33 -7.23 -12.57
CA ASN A 70 1.96 -7.00 -12.19
C ASN A 70 1.62 -7.79 -10.92
N TYR A 71 1.38 -7.04 -9.84
CA TYR A 71 1.02 -7.56 -8.53
C TYR A 71 -0.12 -8.58 -8.59
N TYR A 72 -1.21 -8.30 -9.29
CA TYR A 72 -2.38 -9.18 -9.33
C TYR A 72 -2.08 -10.52 -10.01
N LYS A 73 -1.30 -10.50 -11.09
CA LYS A 73 -0.90 -11.74 -11.78
C LYS A 73 0.02 -12.59 -10.93
N ILE A 74 0.99 -11.97 -10.26
CA ILE A 74 1.94 -12.68 -9.38
C ILE A 74 1.21 -13.27 -8.17
N MET A 75 0.33 -12.50 -7.53
CA MET A 75 -0.49 -12.99 -6.41
C MET A 75 -1.51 -14.06 -6.84
N GLY A 76 -1.99 -14.00 -8.08
CA GLY A 76 -2.86 -15.01 -8.66
C GLY A 76 -2.17 -16.34 -8.93
N ALA A 77 -0.84 -16.33 -9.10
CA ALA A 77 -0.03 -17.54 -9.27
C ALA A 77 0.32 -18.26 -7.96
N LEU A 78 -0.01 -17.65 -6.81
CA LEU A 78 0.17 -18.26 -5.50
C LEU A 78 -1.05 -19.09 -5.09
N GLU A 79 -0.80 -20.15 -4.35
CA GLU A 79 -1.87 -20.88 -3.68
C GLU A 79 -2.46 -20.08 -2.53
N SER A 80 -3.65 -20.49 -2.07
CA SER A 80 -4.34 -19.77 -1.02
C SER A 80 -3.58 -19.75 0.31
N ASP A 81 -2.81 -20.80 0.60
CA ASP A 81 -2.04 -20.87 1.84
C ASP A 81 -0.73 -20.08 1.74
N ASP A 82 -0.05 -20.10 0.59
CA ASP A 82 1.11 -19.21 0.32
C ASP A 82 0.77 -17.74 0.54
N ARG A 83 -0.40 -17.31 0.05
CA ARG A 83 -0.89 -15.93 0.26
C ARG A 83 -1.13 -15.63 1.73
N LYS A 84 -1.74 -16.56 2.46
CA LYS A 84 -2.00 -16.37 3.90
C LYS A 84 -0.70 -16.24 4.66
N ASP A 85 0.26 -17.12 4.41
CA ASP A 85 1.56 -17.12 5.09
C ASP A 85 2.33 -15.83 4.81
N LEU A 86 2.35 -15.39 3.55
CA LEU A 86 2.95 -14.11 3.15
C LEU A 86 2.37 -12.92 3.92
N PHE A 87 1.05 -12.81 3.99
CA PHE A 87 0.41 -11.71 4.71
C PHE A 87 0.52 -11.86 6.22
N TYR A 88 0.48 -13.09 6.74
CA TYR A 88 0.64 -13.38 8.16
C TYR A 88 2.01 -12.88 8.63
N GLU A 89 3.08 -13.20 7.91
CA GLU A 89 4.43 -12.70 8.20
C GLU A 89 4.47 -11.17 8.29
N TYR A 90 3.84 -10.46 7.35
CA TYR A 90 3.80 -8.99 7.39
C TYR A 90 3.04 -8.45 8.60
N ILE A 91 1.92 -9.05 9.00
CA ILE A 91 1.13 -8.52 10.13
C ILE A 91 1.70 -8.93 11.50
N THR A 92 2.52 -9.97 11.56
CA THR A 92 3.16 -10.44 12.79
C THR A 92 4.60 -9.97 12.98
N ASP A 93 5.18 -9.25 12.01
CA ASP A 93 6.52 -8.65 12.17
C ASP A 93 6.49 -7.61 13.30
N ASP A 94 7.39 -7.74 14.28
CA ASP A 94 7.51 -6.85 15.44
C ASP A 94 7.74 -5.37 15.06
N LYS A 95 8.22 -5.10 13.85
CA LYS A 95 8.41 -3.75 13.31
C LYS A 95 7.10 -3.15 12.82
N VAL A 96 6.09 -3.96 12.59
CA VAL A 96 4.81 -3.52 12.07
C VAL A 96 3.97 -2.91 13.17
N LYS A 97 3.75 -1.61 13.04
CA LYS A 97 2.98 -0.80 13.98
C LYS A 97 1.68 -0.42 13.30
N ILE A 98 0.72 -1.33 13.30
CA ILE A 98 -0.64 -1.05 12.80
C ILE A 98 -1.30 -0.05 13.75
N ASN A 99 -1.07 1.23 13.50
CA ASN A 99 -1.77 2.29 14.19
C ASN A 99 -3.08 2.49 13.44
N VAL A 100 -4.19 2.00 14.03
CA VAL A 100 -5.55 2.13 13.49
C VAL A 100 -5.97 3.60 13.57
N THR A 101 -5.33 4.44 12.77
CA THR A 101 -5.83 5.78 12.49
C THR A 101 -7.21 5.58 11.88
N LYS A 102 -8.22 6.36 12.31
CA LYS A 102 -9.59 6.30 11.77
C LYS A 102 -9.57 6.68 10.29
N THR A 103 -9.18 5.74 9.45
CA THR A 103 -9.06 5.85 8.00
C THR A 103 -10.35 5.30 7.43
N PHE A 104 -11.16 6.17 6.83
CA PHE A 104 -12.28 5.72 6.01
C PHE A 104 -11.70 5.23 4.68
N ILE A 105 -11.53 3.91 4.55
CA ILE A 105 -11.24 3.26 3.29
C ILE A 105 -12.58 3.09 2.58
N TRP A 106 -12.80 3.86 1.51
CA TRP A 106 -13.93 3.63 0.62
C TRP A 106 -13.46 2.74 -0.53
N HIS A 107 -14.00 1.53 -0.62
CA HIS A 107 -13.70 0.54 -1.65
C HIS A 107 -14.68 0.75 -2.81
N ASN A 108 -14.17 1.13 -3.97
CA ASN A 108 -14.86 0.90 -5.24
C ASN A 108 -14.16 -0.28 -5.92
N PHE A 109 -14.94 -1.32 -6.16
CA PHE A 109 -14.59 -2.49 -6.97
C PHE A 109 -14.32 -2.10 -8.42
#